data_AF-A0A5K3FN04-F1
#
_entry.id   AF-A0A5K3FN04-F1
#
_cell.length_a   1.000
_cell.length_b   1.000
_cell.length_c   1.000
_cell.angle_alpha   90.00
_cell.angle_beta   90.00
_cell.angle_gamma   90.00
#
_symmetry.space_group_name_H-M   'P 1'
#
loop_
_entity.id
_entity.type
_entity.pdbx_description
1 polymer ?
#
loop_
_entity_poly.entity_id
_entity_poly.type
_entity_poly.pdbx_seq_one_letter_code
_entity_poly.pdbx_strand_id
1 'polypeptide(L)'
;MTIFFPVGLYYCFKKLTDANIFIIIYGVLSLYFSGVMVRLMLVLAPIMCILSGTAVSNILRTFLPNLAVCPPSADRTDLCAPSSQKRPSPLGKQTRGSATVSPSDPTYPFKSQVASIVIASIVIVLALYSQHCVWVTSNAYSSPSIVMAAQRPDGLQVLFDDYREAYYWLRQNTPPDAKVMSWWDYGYQITAIANRTVLVDNNTWNNTHIGRVGQAMASREEDAYQILRELDVDYVLVIFGGVSSYSSDDLNKFLWMVRIAGSTERGRHVKEVDYFSKAGEYRVDKEGSPTFLNCLLYKMSYYRFWEKYTSSNHPPGYDRVRNAIIGNKDFELTTLEEAFTTENWIVRIYRVKKLLNRGHT
;
A
#
# COMPACT_ATOMS: atom_id res chain seq x y z
N MET A 1 -10.25 -17.71 -3.85
CA MET A 1 -9.09 -17.96 -4.73
C MET A 1 -8.04 -18.85 -4.05
N THR A 2 -7.54 -18.49 -2.86
CA THR A 2 -6.55 -19.30 -2.12
C THR A 2 -6.92 -20.78 -1.94
N ILE A 3 -8.19 -21.07 -1.62
CA ILE A 3 -8.68 -22.45 -1.42
C ILE A 3 -8.68 -23.27 -2.73
N PHE A 4 -8.98 -22.63 -3.88
CA PHE A 4 -9.09 -23.33 -5.17
C PHE A 4 -7.74 -23.49 -5.88
N PHE A 5 -6.70 -22.79 -5.43
CA PHE A 5 -5.39 -22.82 -6.07
C PHE A 5 -4.71 -24.21 -6.02
N PRO A 6 -4.62 -24.90 -4.87
CA PRO A 6 -4.06 -26.27 -4.83
C PRO A 6 -4.87 -27.27 -5.67
N VAL A 7 -6.19 -27.09 -5.73
CA VAL A 7 -7.08 -27.92 -6.54
C VAL A 7 -6.81 -27.72 -8.04
N GLY A 8 -6.59 -26.48 -8.47
CA GLY A 8 -6.19 -26.15 -9.84
C GLY A 8 -4.85 -26.79 -10.21
N LEU A 9 -3.86 -26.67 -9.33
CA LEU A 9 -2.55 -27.31 -9.51
C LEU A 9 -2.69 -28.84 -9.66
N TYR A 10 -3.50 -29.48 -8.81
CA TYR A 10 -3.76 -30.92 -8.89
C TYR A 10 -4.32 -31.34 -10.26
N TYR A 11 -5.29 -30.59 -10.81
CA TYR A 11 -5.83 -30.87 -12.14
C TYR A 11 -4.80 -30.66 -13.26
N CYS A 12 -3.91 -29.68 -13.13
CA CYS A 12 -2.79 -29.48 -14.07
C CYS A 12 -1.79 -30.64 -14.01
N PHE A 13 -1.46 -31.17 -12.82
CA PHE A 13 -0.61 -32.36 -12.67
C PHE A 13 -1.24 -33.62 -13.26
N LYS A 14 -2.57 -33.77 -13.17
CA LYS A 14 -3.29 -34.93 -13.72
C LYS A 14 -3.28 -34.99 -15.25
N LYS A 15 -3.18 -33.84 -15.93
CA LYS A 15 -3.10 -33.73 -17.39
C LYS A 15 -1.83 -32.99 -17.78
N LEU A 16 -0.70 -33.70 -17.80
CA LEU A 16 0.58 -33.13 -18.22
C LEU A 16 0.57 -32.83 -19.72
N THR A 17 0.57 -31.54 -20.04
CA THR A 17 0.78 -30.98 -21.38
C THR A 17 1.82 -29.88 -21.26
N ASP A 18 2.52 -29.54 -22.35
CA ASP A 18 3.58 -28.53 -22.33
C ASP A 18 3.11 -27.18 -21.75
N ALA A 19 1.86 -26.79 -22.07
CA ALA A 19 1.23 -25.59 -21.52
C ALA A 19 0.94 -25.69 -20.00
N ASN A 20 0.51 -26.86 -19.52
CA ASN A 20 0.25 -27.05 -18.08
C ASN A 20 1.53 -27.09 -17.26
N ILE A 21 2.64 -27.60 -17.83
CA ILE A 21 3.96 -27.55 -17.18
C ILE A 21 4.38 -26.10 -16.95
N PHE A 22 4.21 -25.24 -17.96
CA PHE A 22 4.47 -23.80 -17.82
C PHE A 22 3.64 -23.15 -16.71
N ILE A 23 2.33 -23.43 -16.66
CA ILE A 23 1.41 -22.90 -15.64
C ILE A 23 1.80 -23.35 -14.23
N ILE A 24 2.21 -24.61 -14.06
CA ILE A 24 2.65 -25.14 -12.76
C ILE A 24 3.93 -24.43 -12.29
N ILE A 25 4.93 -24.31 -13.16
CA ILE A 25 6.19 -23.62 -12.84
C ILE A 25 5.91 -22.16 -12.50
N TYR A 26 5.10 -21.48 -13.31
CA TYR A 26 4.73 -20.09 -13.07
C TYR A 26 3.98 -19.92 -11.73
N GLY A 27 3.06 -20.83 -11.40
CA GLY A 27 2.30 -20.80 -10.14
C GLY A 27 3.19 -21.00 -8.91
N VAL A 28 4.04 -22.02 -8.92
CA VAL A 28 4.95 -22.32 -7.79
C VAL A 28 5.98 -21.22 -7.60
N LEU A 29 6.58 -20.74 -8.68
CA LEU A 29 7.60 -19.69 -8.65
C LEU A 29 7.01 -18.35 -8.17
N SER A 30 5.84 -17.97 -8.68
CA SER A 30 5.15 -16.75 -8.24
C SER A 30 4.72 -16.83 -6.79
N LEU A 31 4.28 -18.01 -6.32
CA LEU A 31 3.93 -18.22 -4.92
C LEU A 31 5.14 -18.01 -4.01
N TYR A 32 6.29 -18.60 -4.37
CA TYR A 32 7.54 -18.41 -3.63
C TYR A 32 7.93 -16.93 -3.55
N PHE A 33 7.99 -16.24 -4.68
CA PHE A 33 8.37 -14.83 -4.71
C PHE A 33 7.38 -13.91 -3.97
N SER A 34 6.08 -14.20 -4.05
CA SER A 34 5.07 -13.46 -3.27
C SER A 34 5.18 -13.69 -1.76
N GLY A 35 5.67 -14.86 -1.34
CA GLY A 35 5.92 -15.16 0.07
C GLY A 35 7.12 -14.40 0.63
N VAL A 36 8.11 -14.07 -0.21
CA VAL A 36 9.29 -13.28 0.19
C VAL A 36 9.01 -11.78 0.15
N MET A 37 8.23 -11.30 -0.82
CA MET A 37 8.00 -9.87 -1.02
C MET A 37 6.53 -9.55 -1.31
N VAL A 38 5.90 -8.74 -0.44
CA VAL A 38 4.48 -8.34 -0.55
C VAL A 38 4.16 -7.70 -1.90
N ARG A 39 5.07 -6.88 -2.44
CA ARG A 39 4.88 -6.22 -3.75
C ARG A 39 4.72 -7.21 -4.91
N LEU A 40 5.33 -8.39 -4.80
CA LEU A 40 5.25 -9.44 -5.83
C LEU A 40 3.94 -10.23 -5.76
N MET A 41 3.06 -9.97 -4.77
CA MET A 41 1.69 -10.51 -4.75
C MET A 41 0.89 -10.10 -5.99
N LEU A 42 1.21 -8.96 -6.61
CA LEU A 42 0.60 -8.52 -7.86
C LEU A 42 0.89 -9.48 -9.03
N VAL A 43 2.08 -10.11 -9.04
CA VAL A 43 2.47 -11.10 -10.07
C VAL A 43 1.82 -12.46 -9.81
N LEU A 44 1.47 -12.76 -8.56
CA LEU A 44 0.75 -13.97 -8.18
C LEU A 44 -0.73 -13.91 -8.60
N ALA A 45 -1.36 -12.73 -8.61
CA ALA A 45 -2.80 -12.61 -8.83
C ALA A 45 -3.30 -13.23 -10.17
N PRO A 46 -2.66 -13.01 -11.34
CA PRO A 46 -3.11 -13.61 -12.60
C PRO A 46 -3.10 -15.14 -12.59
N ILE A 47 -2.02 -15.76 -12.09
CA ILE A 47 -1.90 -17.22 -12.08
C ILE A 47 -2.85 -17.87 -11.07
N MET A 48 -3.13 -17.19 -9.95
CA MET A 48 -4.16 -17.61 -9.00
C MET A 48 -5.55 -17.63 -9.64
N CYS A 49 -5.88 -16.63 -10.46
CA CYS A 49 -7.15 -16.56 -11.18
C CYS A 49 -7.27 -17.70 -12.21
N ILE A 50 -6.21 -17.97 -12.98
CA ILE A 50 -6.19 -19.05 -13.98
C ILE A 50 -6.39 -20.40 -13.29
N LEU A 51 -5.57 -20.72 -12.29
CA LEU A 51 -5.64 -22.02 -11.60
C LEU A 51 -6.96 -22.19 -10.84
N SER A 52 -7.43 -21.17 -10.14
CA SER A 52 -8.74 -21.22 -9.48
C SER A 52 -9.88 -21.38 -10.49
N GLY A 53 -9.81 -20.71 -11.64
CA GLY A 53 -10.76 -20.86 -12.74
C GLY A 53 -10.78 -22.27 -13.31
N THR A 54 -9.61 -22.89 -13.53
CA THR A 54 -9.54 -24.29 -13.98
C THR A 54 -10.13 -25.26 -12.95
N ALA A 55 -9.89 -25.03 -11.66
CA ALA A 55 -10.46 -25.83 -10.58
C ALA A 55 -12.00 -25.76 -10.59
N VAL A 56 -12.56 -24.55 -10.56
CA VAL A 56 -14.02 -24.34 -10.56
C VAL A 56 -14.65 -24.88 -11.85
N SER A 57 -14.03 -24.65 -13.01
CA SER A 57 -14.53 -25.16 -14.30
C SER A 57 -14.58 -26.68 -14.35
N ASN A 58 -13.53 -27.37 -13.89
CA ASN A 58 -13.49 -28.83 -13.86
C ASN A 58 -14.49 -29.43 -12.87
N ILE A 59 -14.69 -28.78 -11.71
CA ILE A 59 -15.71 -29.19 -10.75
C ILE A 59 -17.10 -29.05 -11.39
N LEU A 60 -17.43 -27.89 -11.96
CA LEU A 60 -18.72 -27.68 -12.62
C LEU A 60 -18.96 -28.67 -13.77
N ARG A 61 -17.96 -28.92 -14.63
CA ARG A 61 -18.05 -29.91 -15.72
C ARG A 61 -18.33 -31.33 -15.23
N THR A 62 -17.87 -31.68 -14.04
CA THR A 62 -18.07 -33.02 -13.46
C THR A 62 -19.46 -33.19 -12.85
N PHE A 63 -20.01 -32.13 -12.24
CA PHE A 63 -21.31 -32.19 -11.54
C PHE A 63 -22.51 -31.75 -12.39
N LEU A 64 -22.33 -30.89 -13.41
CA LEU A 64 -23.42 -30.43 -14.28
C LEU A 64 -24.17 -31.57 -15.02
N PRO A 65 -23.49 -32.56 -15.63
CA PRO A 65 -24.19 -33.68 -16.30
C PRO A 65 -24.98 -34.58 -15.34
N ASN A 66 -24.64 -34.58 -14.04
CA ASN A 66 -25.26 -35.43 -13.04
C ASN A 66 -26.63 -34.91 -12.58
N LEU A 67 -26.95 -33.65 -12.86
CA LEU A 67 -28.28 -33.05 -12.65
C LEU A 67 -29.31 -33.50 -13.69
N ALA A 68 -28.86 -33.88 -14.89
CA ALA A 68 -29.74 -34.22 -16.01
C ALA A 68 -30.37 -35.63 -15.90
N VAL A 69 -30.09 -36.39 -14.84
CA VAL A 69 -30.60 -37.74 -14.62
C VAL A 69 -31.68 -37.73 -13.52
N CYS A 70 -32.94 -37.76 -13.98
CA CYS A 70 -34.23 -38.19 -13.36
C CYS A 70 -35.28 -37.12 -12.96
N PRO A 71 -36.60 -37.42 -13.17
CA PRO A 71 -37.18 -38.75 -13.45
C PRO A 71 -38.01 -38.91 -14.75
N PRO A 72 -38.23 -40.16 -15.20
CA PRO A 72 -39.28 -40.57 -16.14
C PRO A 72 -40.63 -40.85 -15.45
N SER A 73 -41.70 -40.88 -16.27
CA SER A 73 -43.09 -41.39 -16.11
C SER A 73 -44.22 -40.47 -15.59
N ALA A 74 -45.05 -39.99 -16.54
CA ALA A 74 -46.54 -39.94 -16.60
C ALA A 74 -46.89 -39.32 -17.98
N ASP A 75 -47.73 -39.83 -18.90
CA ASP A 75 -48.87 -40.75 -18.83
C ASP A 75 -49.14 -41.40 -20.23
N ARG A 76 -49.84 -42.55 -20.24
CA ARG A 76 -50.41 -43.24 -21.43
C ARG A 76 -51.60 -42.41 -22.00
N THR A 77 -52.14 -42.56 -23.22
CA THR A 77 -52.68 -43.72 -23.98
C THR A 77 -53.20 -43.15 -25.34
N ASP A 78 -53.02 -43.82 -26.49
CA ASP A 78 -54.08 -44.40 -27.37
C ASP A 78 -53.79 -43.97 -28.84
N LEU A 79 -53.92 -44.69 -29.96
CA LEU A 79 -54.65 -45.90 -30.40
C LEU A 79 -53.97 -46.53 -31.66
N CYS A 80 -54.27 -47.82 -31.90
CA CYS A 80 -53.83 -48.72 -32.97
C CYS A 80 -54.14 -48.34 -34.43
N ALA A 81 -53.30 -48.77 -35.39
CA ALA A 81 -53.61 -49.76 -36.46
C ALA A 81 -52.48 -49.88 -37.53
N PRO A 82 -52.38 -51.01 -38.29
CA PRO A 82 -51.11 -51.50 -38.89
C PRO A 82 -51.05 -51.52 -40.45
N SER A 83 -49.94 -52.08 -41.01
CA SER A 83 -49.63 -52.45 -42.43
C SER A 83 -48.72 -51.44 -43.19
N SER A 84 -47.75 -51.74 -44.07
CA SER A 84 -47.09 -52.95 -44.61
C SER A 84 -45.83 -52.57 -45.45
N GLN A 85 -44.81 -53.45 -45.47
CA GLN A 85 -43.84 -53.78 -46.57
C GLN A 85 -42.90 -52.67 -47.17
N LYS A 86 -41.57 -52.68 -46.89
CA LYS A 86 -40.39 -53.33 -47.57
C LYS A 86 -40.07 -52.86 -49.02
N ARG A 87 -39.02 -52.01 -49.20
CA ARG A 87 -37.64 -52.26 -49.78
C ARG A 87 -37.49 -51.98 -51.31
N PRO A 88 -36.28 -51.85 -51.93
CA PRO A 88 -34.87 -51.78 -51.43
C PRO A 88 -34.02 -50.62 -52.03
N SER A 89 -32.80 -50.28 -51.56
CA SER A 89 -31.48 -50.79 -52.06
C SER A 89 -30.37 -49.70 -51.81
N PRO A 90 -29.05 -49.91 -52.06
CA PRO A 90 -28.04 -49.84 -50.98
C PRO A 90 -26.85 -48.86 -51.20
N LEU A 91 -26.01 -48.80 -50.16
CA LEU A 91 -24.56 -48.50 -50.15
C LEU A 91 -24.09 -47.04 -49.92
N GLY A 92 -23.88 -46.71 -48.64
CA GLY A 92 -22.99 -45.64 -48.18
C GLY A 92 -22.56 -45.93 -46.74
N LYS A 93 -21.30 -46.36 -46.55
CA LYS A 93 -20.72 -46.72 -45.24
C LYS A 93 -20.69 -45.50 -44.31
N GLN A 94 -21.46 -45.54 -43.22
CA GLN A 94 -21.22 -44.73 -42.02
C GLN A 94 -21.22 -45.64 -40.79
N THR A 95 -20.06 -45.68 -40.14
CA THR A 95 -19.78 -46.35 -38.88
C THR A 95 -20.55 -45.64 -37.76
N ARG A 96 -21.70 -46.18 -37.37
CA ARG A 96 -22.43 -45.79 -36.15
C ARG A 96 -21.70 -46.36 -34.94
N GLY A 97 -21.04 -45.49 -34.17
CA GLY A 97 -20.67 -45.78 -32.79
C GLY A 97 -21.95 -45.97 -31.98
N SER A 98 -22.23 -47.22 -31.63
CA SER A 98 -23.27 -47.61 -30.69
C SER A 98 -23.05 -46.88 -29.36
N ALA A 99 -24.01 -46.07 -28.95
CA ALA A 99 -24.14 -45.61 -27.58
C ALA A 99 -24.51 -46.83 -26.73
N THR A 100 -23.50 -47.47 -26.17
CA THR A 100 -23.66 -48.44 -25.09
C THR A 100 -24.22 -47.70 -23.88
N VAL A 101 -25.48 -47.99 -23.58
CA VAL A 101 -26.13 -47.69 -22.31
C VAL A 101 -25.31 -48.36 -21.22
N SER A 102 -24.53 -47.59 -20.47
CA SER A 102 -23.88 -48.06 -19.26
C SER A 102 -24.95 -48.39 -18.22
N PRO A 103 -24.91 -49.59 -17.60
CA PRO A 103 -25.86 -49.95 -16.56
C PRO A 103 -25.71 -49.00 -15.38
N SER A 104 -26.84 -48.62 -14.78
CA SER A 104 -26.89 -47.82 -13.57
C SER A 104 -26.10 -48.51 -12.45
N ASP A 105 -24.92 -47.98 -12.11
CA ASP A 105 -24.15 -48.41 -10.94
C ASP A 105 -25.00 -48.22 -9.66
N PRO A 106 -25.27 -49.29 -8.89
CA PRO A 106 -26.14 -49.24 -7.72
C PRO A 106 -25.51 -48.59 -6.48
N THR A 107 -24.31 -48.01 -6.60
CA THR A 107 -23.53 -47.46 -5.48
C THR A 107 -23.80 -45.97 -5.20
N TYR A 108 -24.51 -45.25 -6.09
CA TYR A 108 -24.73 -43.79 -5.98
C TYR A 108 -26.20 -43.35 -6.16
N PRO A 109 -27.10 -43.65 -5.22
CA PRO A 109 -28.53 -43.35 -5.35
C PRO A 109 -28.88 -41.86 -5.31
N PHE A 110 -28.02 -40.99 -4.73
CA PHE A 110 -28.27 -39.55 -4.56
C PHE A 110 -27.51 -38.64 -5.53
N LYS A 111 -27.09 -39.18 -6.69
CA LYS A 111 -26.19 -38.48 -7.65
C LYS A 111 -26.67 -37.09 -8.08
N SER A 112 -27.97 -36.90 -8.31
CA SER A 112 -28.55 -35.61 -8.72
C SER A 112 -28.66 -34.60 -7.56
N GLN A 113 -29.07 -35.06 -6.36
CA GLN A 113 -29.17 -34.20 -5.16
C GLN A 113 -27.79 -33.69 -4.71
N VAL A 114 -26.79 -34.57 -4.69
CA VAL A 114 -25.41 -34.21 -4.34
C VAL A 114 -24.84 -33.21 -5.36
N ALA A 115 -25.07 -33.44 -6.66
CA ALA A 115 -24.63 -32.51 -7.71
C ALA A 115 -25.26 -31.12 -7.57
N SER A 116 -26.56 -31.05 -7.24
CA SER A 116 -27.27 -29.79 -6.99
C SER A 116 -26.67 -29.01 -5.81
N ILE A 117 -26.40 -29.69 -4.69
CA ILE A 117 -25.79 -29.08 -3.49
C ILE A 117 -24.38 -28.54 -3.79
N VAL A 118 -23.57 -29.31 -4.53
CA VAL A 118 -22.20 -28.89 -4.90
C VAL A 118 -22.23 -27.67 -5.83
N ILE A 119 -23.14 -27.63 -6.80
CA ILE A 119 -23.26 -26.48 -7.71
C ILE A 119 -23.77 -25.24 -6.97
N ALA A 120 -24.80 -25.39 -6.12
CA ALA A 120 -25.30 -24.31 -5.29
C ALA A 120 -24.21 -23.74 -4.37
N SER A 121 -23.40 -24.61 -3.74
CA SER A 121 -22.31 -24.15 -2.88
C SER A 121 -21.23 -23.38 -3.64
N ILE A 122 -20.86 -23.80 -4.85
CA ILE A 122 -19.91 -23.05 -5.70
C ILE A 122 -20.47 -21.68 -6.08
N VAL A 123 -21.74 -21.60 -6.46
CA VAL A 123 -22.39 -20.32 -6.80
C VAL A 123 -22.40 -19.38 -5.59
N ILE A 124 -22.72 -19.88 -4.39
CA ILE A 124 -22.66 -19.10 -3.15
C ILE A 124 -21.24 -18.60 -2.88
N VAL A 125 -20.23 -19.46 -2.99
CA VAL A 125 -18.83 -19.06 -2.79
C VAL A 125 -18.39 -17.98 -3.79
N LEU A 126 -18.81 -18.07 -5.05
CA LEU A 126 -18.53 -17.04 -6.06
C LEU A 126 -19.23 -15.71 -5.73
N ALA A 127 -20.47 -15.74 -5.26
CA ALA A 127 -21.21 -14.56 -4.84
C ALA A 127 -20.54 -13.88 -3.63
N LEU A 128 -20.18 -14.66 -2.60
CA LEU A 128 -19.45 -14.17 -1.43
C LEU A 128 -18.08 -13.60 -1.81
N TYR A 129 -17.38 -14.23 -2.75
CA TYR A 129 -16.12 -13.71 -3.27
C TYR A 129 -16.28 -12.34 -3.94
N SER A 130 -17.32 -12.16 -4.76
CA SER A 130 -17.63 -10.87 -5.38
C SER A 130 -17.92 -9.79 -4.33
N GLN A 131 -18.75 -10.10 -3.33
CA GLN A 131 -19.06 -9.16 -2.25
C GLN A 131 -17.81 -8.78 -1.44
N HIS A 132 -16.97 -9.76 -1.12
CA HIS A 132 -15.69 -9.53 -0.44
C HIS A 132 -14.77 -8.62 -1.27
N CYS A 133 -14.63 -8.86 -2.57
CA CYS A 133 -13.82 -8.01 -3.44
C CYS A 133 -14.30 -6.55 -3.47
N VAL A 134 -15.62 -6.33 -3.55
CA VAL A 134 -16.20 -4.98 -3.52
C VAL A 134 -15.91 -4.30 -2.18
N TRP A 135 -16.15 -5.01 -1.06
CA TRP A 135 -15.93 -4.48 0.28
C TRP A 135 -14.45 -4.13 0.53
N VAL A 136 -13.52 -5.01 0.17
CA VAL A 136 -12.08 -4.76 0.33
C VAL A 136 -11.63 -3.58 -0.54
N THR A 137 -12.09 -3.52 -1.78
CA THR A 137 -11.72 -2.42 -2.69
C THR A 137 -12.19 -1.09 -2.14
N SER A 138 -13.44 -1.01 -1.66
CA SER A 138 -14.06 0.22 -1.16
C SER A 138 -13.49 0.70 0.17
N ASN A 139 -13.03 -0.21 1.05
CA ASN A 139 -12.62 0.16 2.41
C ASN A 139 -11.10 0.20 2.62
N ALA A 140 -10.34 -0.59 1.85
CA ALA A 140 -8.88 -0.71 2.06
C ALA A 140 -8.07 -0.05 0.94
N TYR A 141 -8.44 -0.25 -0.32
CA TYR A 141 -7.62 0.20 -1.46
C TYR A 141 -8.00 1.58 -2.00
N SER A 142 -9.25 2.01 -1.86
CA SER A 142 -9.71 3.33 -2.30
C SER A 142 -9.51 4.41 -1.24
N SER A 143 -8.25 4.75 -0.93
CA SER A 143 -7.88 5.83 -0.02
C SER A 143 -6.85 6.76 -0.67
N PRO A 144 -7.15 8.06 -0.88
CA PRO A 144 -6.20 9.02 -1.41
C PRO A 144 -5.10 9.34 -0.39
N SER A 145 -3.83 9.41 -0.84
CA SER A 145 -2.69 9.73 0.01
C SER A 145 -2.34 11.23 0.08
N ILE A 146 -2.89 12.03 -0.84
CA ILE A 146 -2.63 13.49 -0.91
C ILE A 146 -3.65 14.30 -0.10
N VAL A 147 -4.90 13.84 -0.06
CA VAL A 147 -5.94 14.42 0.78
C VAL A 147 -6.36 13.36 1.78
N MET A 148 -6.26 13.66 3.06
CA MET A 148 -6.48 12.66 4.11
C MET A 148 -7.83 12.88 4.73
N ALA A 149 -8.64 11.83 4.82
CA ALA A 149 -9.89 11.86 5.57
C ALA A 149 -9.65 11.33 6.98
N ALA A 150 -9.98 12.13 7.99
CA ALA A 150 -10.04 11.69 9.38
C ALA A 150 -11.46 11.78 9.90
N GLN A 151 -11.87 10.79 10.67
CA GLN A 151 -13.16 10.84 11.36
C GLN A 151 -12.97 11.50 12.72
N ARG A 152 -13.77 12.55 12.99
CA ARG A 152 -13.90 13.10 14.34
C ARG A 152 -14.65 12.10 15.24
N PRO A 153 -14.53 12.23 16.57
CA PRO A 153 -15.34 11.48 17.52
C PRO A 153 -16.86 11.57 17.25
N ASP A 154 -17.30 12.69 16.67
CA ASP A 154 -18.71 12.95 16.31
C ASP A 154 -19.15 12.25 15.00
N GLY A 155 -18.30 11.43 14.38
CA GLY A 155 -18.61 10.71 13.13
C GLY A 155 -18.49 11.56 11.85
N LEU A 156 -18.31 12.88 11.97
CA LEU A 156 -18.05 13.76 10.84
C LEU A 156 -16.66 13.48 10.25
N GLN A 157 -16.62 13.26 8.93
CA GLN A 157 -15.37 13.19 8.18
C GLN A 157 -14.84 14.60 7.95
N VAL A 158 -13.61 14.84 8.42
CA VAL A 158 -12.85 16.05 8.09
C VAL A 158 -11.76 15.68 7.12
N LEU A 159 -11.66 16.51 6.08
CA LEU A 159 -10.70 16.35 5.01
C LEU A 159 -9.52 17.30 5.26
N PHE A 160 -8.34 16.74 5.48
CA PHE A 160 -7.09 17.48 5.61
C PHE A 160 -6.44 17.60 4.24
N ASP A 161 -6.32 18.84 3.77
CA ASP A 161 -5.77 19.18 2.46
C ASP A 161 -4.46 19.99 2.53
N ASP A 162 -3.79 19.89 3.67
CA ASP A 162 -2.57 20.63 3.99
C ASP A 162 -1.44 20.42 2.97
N TYR A 163 -1.32 19.22 2.37
CA TYR A 163 -0.32 18.96 1.34
C TYR A 163 -0.54 19.84 0.10
N ARG A 164 -1.77 19.91 -0.42
CA ARG A 164 -2.05 20.76 -1.58
C ARG A 164 -1.89 22.22 -1.22
N GLU A 165 -2.40 22.65 -0.06
CA GLU A 165 -2.23 24.00 0.46
C GLU A 165 -0.76 24.44 0.45
N ALA A 166 0.12 23.66 1.09
CA ALA A 166 1.54 23.96 1.17
C ALA A 166 2.24 23.96 -0.19
N TYR A 167 1.93 22.98 -1.06
CA TYR A 167 2.52 22.92 -2.39
C TYR A 167 2.06 24.06 -3.30
N TYR A 168 0.79 24.49 -3.19
CA TYR A 168 0.30 25.66 -3.92
C TYR A 168 0.91 26.96 -3.39
N TRP A 169 1.05 27.10 -2.07
CA TRP A 169 1.76 28.23 -1.48
C TRP A 169 3.20 28.32 -2.02
N LEU A 170 3.92 27.19 -2.05
CA LEU A 170 5.28 27.12 -2.56
C LEU A 170 5.32 27.50 -4.04
N ARG A 171 4.34 27.07 -4.84
CA ARG A 171 4.24 27.38 -6.27
C ARG A 171 3.99 28.86 -6.56
N GLN A 172 3.18 29.54 -5.75
CA GLN A 172 2.74 30.91 -6.01
C GLN A 172 3.61 31.98 -5.33
N ASN A 173 4.24 31.65 -4.19
CA ASN A 173 4.90 32.65 -3.33
C ASN A 173 6.43 32.54 -3.31
N THR A 174 7.04 31.61 -4.04
CA THR A 174 8.50 31.48 -4.12
C THR A 174 9.02 31.74 -5.54
N PRO A 175 10.30 32.11 -5.72
CA PRO A 175 10.93 32.20 -7.04
C PRO A 175 10.84 30.87 -7.81
N PRO A 176 10.72 30.89 -9.15
CA PRO A 176 10.59 29.67 -9.95
C PRO A 176 11.84 28.78 -9.91
N ASP A 177 13.01 29.37 -9.66
CA ASP A 177 14.32 28.70 -9.50
C ASP A 177 14.62 28.26 -8.06
N ALA A 178 13.70 28.52 -7.11
CA ALA A 178 13.89 28.18 -5.71
C ALA A 178 14.10 26.68 -5.50
N LYS A 179 15.10 26.34 -4.69
CA LYS A 179 15.49 24.96 -4.39
C LYS A 179 14.94 24.52 -3.04
N VAL A 180 14.19 23.42 -3.05
CA VAL A 180 13.46 22.90 -1.90
C VAL A 180 14.11 21.61 -1.43
N MET A 181 14.57 21.58 -0.18
CA MET A 181 15.03 20.38 0.49
C MET A 181 13.89 19.73 1.26
N SER A 182 13.65 18.45 1.01
CA SER A 182 12.70 17.60 1.75
C SER A 182 13.27 16.19 1.88
N TRP A 183 12.60 15.32 2.63
CA TRP A 183 12.86 13.88 2.51
C TRP A 183 12.49 13.36 1.11
N TRP A 184 13.14 12.27 0.69
CA TRP A 184 13.06 11.76 -0.69
C TRP A 184 11.66 11.25 -1.09
N ASP A 185 10.87 10.79 -0.11
CA ASP A 185 9.48 10.35 -0.31
C ASP A 185 8.63 11.40 -1.08
N TYR A 186 8.86 12.68 -0.80
CA TYR A 186 8.04 13.80 -1.24
C TYR A 186 8.53 14.44 -2.55
N GLY A 187 9.71 14.07 -3.06
CA GLY A 187 10.36 14.77 -4.18
C GLY A 187 9.51 14.85 -5.46
N TYR A 188 8.84 13.76 -5.84
CA TYR A 188 7.91 13.76 -6.98
C TYR A 188 6.67 14.62 -6.75
N GLN A 189 6.13 14.65 -5.53
CA GLN A 189 4.94 15.44 -5.20
C GLN A 189 5.25 16.94 -5.30
N ILE A 190 6.38 17.37 -4.74
CA ILE A 190 6.84 18.76 -4.83
C ILE A 190 7.09 19.15 -6.28
N THR A 191 7.78 18.31 -7.06
CA THR A 191 8.06 18.60 -8.47
C THR A 191 6.77 18.71 -9.29
N ALA A 192 5.83 17.77 -9.11
CA ALA A 192 4.59 17.71 -9.91
C ALA A 192 3.57 18.79 -9.52
N ILE A 193 3.40 19.07 -8.22
CA ILE A 193 2.35 19.98 -7.73
C ILE A 193 2.90 21.39 -7.52
N ALA A 194 4.00 21.52 -6.76
CA ALA A 194 4.60 22.80 -6.43
C ALA A 194 5.42 23.40 -7.59
N ASN A 195 5.83 22.57 -8.56
CA ASN A 195 6.66 22.97 -9.70
C ASN A 195 7.93 23.73 -9.25
N ARG A 196 8.72 23.09 -8.39
CA ARG A 196 9.99 23.60 -7.85
C ARG A 196 11.10 22.57 -7.92
N THR A 197 12.33 23.07 -7.93
CA THR A 197 13.54 22.22 -7.96
C THR A 197 13.68 21.51 -6.62
N VAL A 198 13.81 20.18 -6.65
CA VAL A 198 14.06 19.35 -5.47
C VAL A 198 15.50 18.82 -5.50
N LEU A 199 16.09 18.65 -4.31
CA LEU A 199 17.45 18.11 -4.19
C LEU A 199 17.48 16.59 -4.28
N VAL A 200 16.52 15.93 -3.63
CA VAL A 200 16.42 14.46 -3.58
C VAL A 200 15.03 14.02 -4.03
N ASP A 201 14.98 12.88 -4.71
CA ASP A 201 13.76 12.32 -5.28
C ASP A 201 13.57 10.86 -4.91
N ASN A 202 12.40 10.33 -5.27
CA ASN A 202 11.96 8.98 -4.94
C ASN A 202 12.56 7.92 -5.88
N ASN A 203 13.45 8.29 -6.82
CA ASN A 203 14.19 7.32 -7.63
C ASN A 203 15.38 6.73 -6.86
N THR A 204 15.91 7.46 -5.89
CA THR A 204 16.95 6.99 -4.95
C THR A 204 18.24 6.44 -5.59
N TRP A 205 18.62 6.93 -6.76
CA TRP A 205 19.79 6.42 -7.50
C TRP A 205 21.14 6.83 -6.88
N ASN A 206 21.19 7.94 -6.13
CA ASN A 206 22.40 8.45 -5.48
C ASN A 206 22.25 8.49 -3.96
N ASN A 207 22.66 7.40 -3.31
CA ASN A 207 22.59 7.25 -1.85
C ASN A 207 23.44 8.27 -1.09
N THR A 208 24.56 8.72 -1.65
CA THR A 208 25.42 9.72 -1.00
C THR A 208 24.71 11.07 -0.89
N HIS A 209 23.93 11.45 -1.91
CA HIS A 209 23.17 12.70 -1.88
C HIS A 209 22.03 12.64 -0.85
N ILE A 210 21.31 11.52 -0.77
CA ILE A 210 20.26 11.28 0.24
C ILE A 210 20.87 11.27 1.65
N GLY A 211 22.02 10.63 1.83
CA GLY A 211 22.74 10.64 3.09
C GLY A 211 23.16 12.04 3.52
N ARG A 212 23.51 12.94 2.58
CA ARG A 212 23.83 14.34 2.89
C ARG A 212 22.61 15.13 3.36
N VAL A 213 21.43 14.90 2.77
CA VAL A 213 20.15 15.48 3.25
C VAL A 213 19.78 14.91 4.62
N GLY A 214 19.89 13.60 4.81
CA GLY A 214 19.65 12.95 6.11
C GLY A 214 20.59 13.48 7.19
N GLN A 215 21.86 13.73 6.84
CA GLN A 215 22.85 14.35 7.72
C GLN A 215 22.43 15.76 8.12
N ALA A 216 22.00 16.62 7.18
CA ALA A 216 21.50 17.95 7.50
C ALA A 216 20.31 17.90 8.47
N MET A 217 19.36 16.97 8.27
CA MET A 217 18.21 16.81 9.16
C MET A 217 18.58 16.30 10.57
N ALA A 218 19.63 15.47 10.67
CA ALA A 218 20.05 14.83 11.91
C ALA A 218 21.10 15.62 12.71
N SER A 219 21.81 16.55 12.09
CA SER A 219 22.84 17.38 12.72
C SER A 219 22.24 18.56 13.52
N ARG A 220 23.08 19.19 14.34
CA ARG A 220 22.73 20.46 15.01
C ARG A 220 22.56 21.57 13.97
N GLU A 221 21.86 22.62 14.35
CA GLU A 221 21.53 23.73 13.46
C GLU A 221 22.76 24.39 12.79
N GLU A 222 23.85 24.61 13.52
CA GLU A 222 25.09 25.21 12.97
C GLU A 222 25.74 24.32 11.91
N ASP A 223 25.85 23.03 12.20
CA ASP A 223 26.44 22.03 11.32
C ASP A 223 25.55 21.82 10.07
N ALA A 224 24.23 21.76 10.29
CA ALA A 224 23.26 21.60 9.23
C ALA A 224 23.20 22.82 8.30
N TYR A 225 23.35 24.04 8.84
CA TYR A 225 23.39 25.26 8.02
C TYR A 225 24.54 25.24 7.03
N GLN A 226 25.72 24.73 7.40
CA GLN A 226 26.83 24.56 6.45
C GLN A 226 26.44 23.65 5.28
N ILE A 227 25.71 22.57 5.56
CA ILE A 227 25.24 21.62 4.54
C ILE A 227 24.15 22.26 3.65
N LEU A 228 23.19 22.96 4.25
CA LEU A 228 22.15 23.69 3.52
C LEU A 228 22.76 24.71 2.55
N ARG A 229 23.84 25.39 2.97
CA ARG A 229 24.57 26.33 2.12
C ARG A 229 25.42 25.64 1.05
N GLU A 230 26.08 24.52 1.38
CA GLU A 230 26.84 23.72 0.40
C GLU A 230 25.94 23.22 -0.74
N LEU A 231 24.70 22.84 -0.41
CA LEU A 231 23.71 22.34 -1.36
C LEU A 231 22.87 23.44 -2.02
N ASP A 232 23.12 24.71 -1.68
CA ASP A 232 22.41 25.89 -2.17
C ASP A 232 20.88 25.79 -2.01
N VAL A 233 20.44 25.46 -0.79
CA VAL A 233 19.02 25.31 -0.43
C VAL A 233 18.40 26.66 -0.07
N ASP A 234 17.23 26.97 -0.63
CA ASP A 234 16.44 28.16 -0.29
C ASP A 234 15.35 27.87 0.75
N TYR A 235 14.65 26.74 0.57
CA TYR A 235 13.54 26.33 1.42
C TYR A 235 13.71 24.90 1.91
N VAL A 236 13.31 24.65 3.15
CA VAL A 236 13.25 23.32 3.76
C VAL A 236 11.81 22.99 4.09
N LEU A 237 11.32 21.85 3.61
CA LEU A 237 9.97 21.37 3.87
C LEU A 237 10.04 20.14 4.79
N VAL A 238 9.29 20.20 5.88
CA VAL A 238 9.14 19.10 6.84
C VAL A 238 7.67 18.77 7.08
N ILE A 239 7.39 17.49 7.25
CA ILE A 239 6.06 16.99 7.60
C ILE A 239 5.99 16.75 9.10
N PHE A 240 5.02 17.38 9.76
CA PHE A 240 4.82 17.31 11.21
C PHE A 240 3.40 16.85 11.55
N GLY A 241 3.26 15.71 12.22
CA GLY A 241 1.95 15.13 12.49
C GLY A 241 1.37 15.39 13.88
N GLY A 242 2.10 16.12 14.74
CA GLY A 242 1.82 16.16 16.19
C GLY A 242 0.49 16.80 16.59
N VAL A 243 -0.04 17.73 15.79
CA VAL A 243 -1.37 18.36 16.00
C VAL A 243 -2.51 17.48 15.50
N SER A 244 -2.31 16.85 14.34
CA SER A 244 -3.33 16.16 13.57
C SER A 244 -3.38 14.65 13.80
N SER A 245 -2.58 14.13 14.73
CA SER A 245 -2.40 12.69 14.96
C SER A 245 -1.94 11.93 13.70
N TYR A 246 -1.15 12.59 12.84
CA TYR A 246 -0.67 11.98 11.60
C TYR A 246 0.62 11.19 11.85
N SER A 247 0.54 9.87 11.78
CA SER A 247 1.67 8.99 12.13
C SER A 247 2.75 8.87 11.04
N SER A 248 2.48 9.29 9.80
CA SER A 248 3.46 9.19 8.70
C SER A 248 4.27 10.49 8.50
N ASP A 249 4.62 11.13 9.61
CA ASP A 249 5.42 12.34 9.63
C ASP A 249 6.94 12.05 9.66
N ASP A 250 7.75 13.11 9.52
CA ASP A 250 9.21 12.95 9.37
C ASP A 250 9.89 12.50 10.65
N LEU A 251 9.31 12.80 11.82
CA LEU A 251 9.82 12.36 13.11
C LEU A 251 9.79 10.83 13.27
N ASN A 252 8.76 10.13 12.77
CA ASN A 252 8.74 8.66 12.79
C ASN A 252 9.70 8.03 11.76
N LYS A 253 10.03 8.77 10.70
CA LYS A 253 11.00 8.36 9.68
C LYS A 253 12.44 8.76 10.05
N PHE A 254 12.62 9.57 11.07
CA PHE A 254 13.90 10.19 11.42
C PHE A 254 15.03 9.17 11.61
N LEU A 255 14.76 8.04 12.25
CA LEU A 255 15.79 7.02 12.48
C LEU A 255 16.32 6.43 11.17
N TRP A 256 15.50 6.37 10.10
CA TRP A 256 15.97 6.02 8.77
C TRP A 256 16.89 7.09 8.19
N MET A 257 16.59 8.37 8.41
CA MET A 257 17.47 9.48 8.01
C MET A 257 18.84 9.36 8.66
N VAL A 258 18.87 9.05 9.97
CA VAL A 258 20.10 8.83 10.75
C VAL A 258 20.90 7.64 10.22
N ARG A 259 20.24 6.50 9.97
CA ARG A 259 20.91 5.29 9.43
C ARG A 259 21.52 5.53 8.05
N ILE A 260 20.78 6.19 7.15
CA ILE A 260 21.27 6.49 5.79
C ILE A 260 22.41 7.50 5.87
N ALA A 261 22.29 8.55 6.70
CA ALA A 261 23.37 9.52 6.90
C ALA A 261 24.64 8.85 7.42
N GLY A 262 24.53 8.02 8.47
CA GLY A 262 25.64 7.29 9.09
C GLY A 262 26.31 6.27 8.18
N SER A 263 25.63 5.81 7.13
CA SER A 263 26.20 4.90 6.12
C SER A 263 27.17 5.56 5.15
N THR A 264 27.19 6.91 5.10
CA THR A 264 28.05 7.68 4.19
C THR A 264 29.34 8.15 4.87
N GLU A 265 30.42 8.31 4.10
CA GLU A 265 31.73 8.71 4.63
C GLU A 265 31.67 10.06 5.39
N ARG A 266 30.96 11.04 4.82
CA ARG A 266 30.79 12.38 5.42
C ARG A 266 29.87 12.37 6.65
N GLY A 267 29.01 11.37 6.79
CA GLY A 267 28.06 11.22 7.89
C GLY A 267 28.52 10.24 8.98
N ARG A 268 29.75 9.71 8.95
CA ARG A 268 30.25 8.70 9.90
C ARG A 268 30.20 9.14 11.39
N HIS A 269 30.13 10.44 11.66
CA HIS A 269 29.94 10.97 13.02
C HIS A 269 28.49 10.90 13.51
N VAL A 270 27.52 10.72 12.62
CA VAL A 270 26.10 10.53 12.95
C VAL A 270 25.88 9.07 13.31
N LYS A 271 25.74 8.77 14.60
CA LYS A 271 25.50 7.41 15.11
C LYS A 271 24.09 7.29 15.64
N GLU A 272 23.43 6.18 15.29
CA GLU A 272 22.06 5.91 15.72
C GLU A 272 21.90 5.89 17.24
N VAL A 273 22.90 5.33 17.94
CA VAL A 273 22.91 5.21 19.41
C VAL A 273 22.81 6.57 20.10
N ASP A 274 23.34 7.62 19.49
CA ASP A 274 23.38 8.95 20.09
C ASP A 274 21.99 9.61 20.16
N TYR A 275 20.99 9.09 19.42
CA TYR A 275 19.62 9.62 19.41
C TYR A 275 18.68 8.89 20.37
N PHE A 276 19.13 7.81 21.02
CA PHE A 276 18.36 7.13 22.05
C PHE A 276 18.64 7.70 23.44
N SER A 277 17.64 7.62 24.33
CA SER A 277 17.80 7.96 25.74
C SER A 277 18.83 7.03 26.42
N LYS A 278 19.22 7.34 27.66
CA LYS A 278 20.08 6.45 28.47
C LYS A 278 19.46 5.06 28.69
N ALA A 279 18.14 4.94 28.58
CA ALA A 279 17.41 3.68 28.67
C ALA A 279 17.32 2.93 27.32
N GLY A 280 17.85 3.51 26.23
CA GLY A 280 17.75 2.95 24.88
C GLY A 280 16.43 3.24 24.17
N GLU A 281 15.63 4.18 24.67
CA GLU A 281 14.30 4.50 24.14
C GLU A 281 14.34 5.75 23.24
N TYR A 282 13.56 5.74 22.15
CA TYR A 282 13.39 6.90 21.28
C TYR A 282 12.26 7.79 21.81
N ARG A 283 12.61 8.91 22.45
CA ARG A 283 11.67 9.79 23.15
C ARG A 283 11.82 11.25 22.73
N VAL A 284 10.68 11.95 22.64
CA VAL A 284 10.57 13.38 22.26
C VAL A 284 10.43 14.32 23.47
N ASP A 285 10.24 13.73 24.65
CA ASP A 285 10.09 14.42 25.93
C ASP A 285 11.44 14.78 26.55
N LYS A 286 11.42 15.26 27.80
CA LYS A 286 12.61 15.70 28.54
C LYS A 286 13.64 14.58 28.78
N GLU A 287 13.22 13.31 28.70
CA GLU A 287 14.10 12.16 28.86
C GLU A 287 14.72 11.71 27.53
N GLY A 288 14.35 12.35 26.42
CA GLY A 288 14.97 12.18 25.12
C GLY A 288 16.46 12.52 25.12
N SER A 289 17.20 11.98 24.15
CA SER A 289 18.62 12.29 24.02
C SER A 289 18.84 13.78 23.76
N PRO A 290 19.84 14.42 24.41
CA PRO A 290 20.19 15.81 24.11
C PRO A 290 20.62 15.99 22.65
N THR A 291 21.15 14.96 21.98
CA THR A 291 21.49 15.01 20.55
C THR A 291 20.23 15.10 19.70
N PHE A 292 19.18 14.36 20.06
CA PHE A 292 17.91 14.38 19.35
C PHE A 292 17.14 15.68 19.59
N LEU A 293 17.04 16.13 20.85
CA LEU A 293 16.33 17.36 21.22
C LEU A 293 16.96 18.63 20.62
N ASN A 294 18.22 18.56 20.16
CA ASN A 294 18.95 19.66 19.54
C ASN A 294 19.19 19.48 18.02
N CYS A 295 18.68 18.42 17.40
CA CYS A 295 18.83 18.23 15.95
C CYS A 295 17.93 19.20 15.17
N LEU A 296 18.31 19.47 13.91
CA LEU A 296 17.60 20.40 13.05
C LEU A 296 16.14 19.95 12.85
N LEU A 297 15.89 18.67 12.56
CA LEU A 297 14.53 18.18 12.33
C LEU A 297 13.62 18.37 13.55
N TYR A 298 14.13 18.10 14.77
CA TYR A 298 13.37 18.31 16.00
C TYR A 298 13.02 19.79 16.17
N LYS A 299 14.01 20.68 16.01
CA LYS A 299 13.79 22.12 16.12
C LYS A 299 12.80 22.64 15.09
N MET A 300 12.92 22.24 13.82
CA MET A 300 11.97 22.63 12.78
C MET A 300 10.56 22.09 13.10
N SER A 301 10.41 20.81 13.42
CA SER A 301 9.10 20.20 13.64
C SER A 301 8.36 20.82 14.83
N TYR A 302 9.06 21.09 15.94
CA TYR A 302 8.47 21.60 17.18
C TYR A 302 8.60 23.13 17.38
N TYR A 303 9.06 23.89 16.38
CA TYR A 303 9.16 25.34 16.49
C TYR A 303 7.81 25.97 16.87
N ARG A 304 7.76 26.71 17.98
CA ARG A 304 6.54 27.32 18.57
C ARG A 304 5.40 26.33 18.92
N PHE A 305 5.66 25.03 18.92
CA PHE A 305 4.65 24.02 19.26
C PHE A 305 4.29 24.01 20.76
N TRP A 306 5.18 24.51 21.61
CA TRP A 306 4.97 24.58 23.06
C TRP A 306 3.83 25.51 23.48
N GLU A 307 3.43 26.46 22.63
CA GLU A 307 2.30 27.39 22.84
C GLU A 307 0.96 26.76 22.42
N LYS A 308 0.99 25.67 21.63
CA LYS A 308 -0.20 25.09 20.99
C LYS A 308 -0.90 24.09 21.91
N TYR A 309 -2.20 24.29 22.10
CA TYR A 309 -3.09 23.30 22.69
C TYR A 309 -3.56 22.31 21.62
N THR A 310 -3.22 21.04 21.78
CA THR A 310 -3.58 19.95 20.86
C THR A 310 -4.68 19.04 21.40
N SER A 311 -4.87 19.01 22.72
CA SER A 311 -5.91 18.23 23.40
C SER A 311 -6.41 19.01 24.61
N SER A 312 -7.73 18.98 24.84
CA SER A 312 -8.36 19.67 25.98
C SER A 312 -7.88 19.14 27.34
N ASN A 313 -7.42 17.89 27.39
CA ASN A 313 -7.05 17.21 28.64
C ASN A 313 -5.53 17.28 28.94
N HIS A 314 -4.73 17.88 28.07
CA HIS A 314 -3.28 17.92 28.20
C HIS A 314 -2.74 19.36 28.18
N PRO A 315 -1.58 19.61 28.83
CA PRO A 315 -0.91 20.90 28.75
C PRO A 315 -0.46 21.22 27.31
N PRO A 316 -0.16 22.49 27.01
CA PRO A 316 0.29 22.88 25.67
C PRO A 316 1.65 22.24 25.35
N GLY A 317 1.88 21.99 24.05
CA GLY A 317 3.04 21.24 23.56
C GLY A 317 2.93 19.72 23.72
N TYR A 318 1.72 19.18 23.73
CA TYR A 318 1.47 17.73 23.75
C TYR A 318 1.42 17.16 22.32
N ASP A 319 2.31 16.24 21.98
CA ASP A 319 2.31 15.55 20.70
C ASP A 319 1.33 14.36 20.72
N ARG A 320 0.30 14.40 19.88
CA ARG A 320 -0.74 13.36 19.81
C ARG A 320 -0.33 12.07 19.11
N VAL A 321 0.78 12.07 18.37
CA VAL A 321 1.30 10.87 17.70
C VAL A 321 2.15 10.06 18.68
N ARG A 322 3.01 10.73 19.45
CA ARG A 322 3.90 10.08 20.44
C ARG A 322 3.30 10.01 21.85
N ASN A 323 2.15 10.64 22.08
CA ASN A 323 1.50 10.73 23.38
C ASN A 323 2.41 11.29 24.49
N ALA A 324 3.24 12.28 24.15
CA ALA A 324 4.26 12.83 25.04
C ALA A 324 4.29 14.36 24.99
N ILE A 325 4.69 14.99 26.10
CA ILE A 325 4.93 16.43 26.17
C ILE A 325 6.36 16.68 25.69
N ILE A 326 6.54 17.66 24.81
CA ILE A 326 7.87 17.98 24.27
C ILE A 326 8.90 18.30 25.36
N GLY A 327 10.13 17.85 25.15
CA GLY A 327 11.25 18.06 26.07
C GLY A 327 11.75 19.50 26.07
N ASN A 328 12.13 19.99 24.90
CA ASN A 328 12.62 21.36 24.73
C ASN A 328 11.44 22.29 24.39
N LYS A 329 11.32 23.35 25.20
CA LYS A 329 10.34 24.42 25.02
C LYS A 329 11.11 25.73 24.77
N ASP A 330 10.44 26.68 24.12
CA ASP A 330 10.93 28.05 23.96
C ASP A 330 12.35 28.15 23.38
N PHE A 331 12.50 27.74 22.12
CA PHE A 331 13.75 27.88 21.39
C PHE A 331 13.51 28.63 20.08
N GLU A 332 14.53 29.38 19.65
CA GLU A 332 14.53 30.10 18.39
C GLU A 332 15.39 29.42 17.33
N LEU A 333 15.04 29.65 16.07
CA LEU A 333 15.82 29.23 14.89
C LEU A 333 16.71 30.40 14.46
N THR A 334 18.02 30.23 14.57
CA THR A 334 19.00 31.27 14.24
C THR A 334 19.26 31.32 12.74
N THR A 335 19.27 30.17 12.07
CA THR A 335 19.66 30.00 10.67
C THR A 335 18.48 29.83 9.71
N LEU A 336 17.31 29.50 10.23
CA LEU A 336 16.06 29.31 9.50
C LEU A 336 15.01 30.33 9.96
N GLU A 337 14.11 30.70 9.07
CA GLU A 337 12.89 31.45 9.38
C GLU A 337 11.66 30.63 8.95
N GLU A 338 10.60 30.64 9.76
CA GLU A 338 9.33 30.01 9.38
C GLU A 338 8.68 30.83 8.27
N ALA A 339 8.49 30.22 7.09
CA ALA A 339 7.94 30.90 5.92
C ALA A 339 6.45 30.60 5.74
N PHE A 340 6.04 29.36 6.01
CA PHE A 340 4.64 28.93 5.93
C PHE A 340 4.40 27.69 6.79
N THR A 341 3.25 27.62 7.46
CA THR A 341 2.76 26.44 8.17
C THR A 341 1.28 26.29 7.86
N THR A 342 0.85 25.09 7.48
CA THR A 342 -0.54 24.81 7.08
C THR A 342 -1.52 24.89 8.23
N GLU A 343 -2.82 24.94 7.94
CA GLU A 343 -3.89 25.08 8.96
C GLU A 343 -3.77 24.05 10.09
N ASN A 344 -3.56 22.77 9.73
CA ASN A 344 -3.48 21.67 10.69
C ASN A 344 -2.04 21.29 11.06
N TRP A 345 -1.09 22.17 10.72
CA TRP A 345 0.35 22.04 11.00
C TRP A 345 0.97 20.76 10.44
N ILE A 346 0.40 20.18 9.37
CA ILE A 346 0.90 18.95 8.74
C ILE A 346 2.16 19.22 7.94
N VAL A 347 2.21 20.35 7.22
CA VAL A 347 3.37 20.73 6.42
C VAL A 347 3.90 22.06 6.94
N ARG A 348 5.22 22.10 7.18
CA ARG A 348 5.93 23.30 7.59
C ARG A 348 7.05 23.60 6.61
N ILE A 349 7.13 24.85 6.18
CA ILE A 349 8.10 25.33 5.22
C ILE A 349 8.95 26.41 5.89
N TYR A 350 10.25 26.17 5.93
CA TYR A 350 11.25 27.08 6.46
C TYR A 350 12.06 27.66 5.32
N ARG A 351 12.48 28.91 5.47
CA ARG A 351 13.40 29.57 4.55
C ARG A 351 14.78 29.68 5.19
N VAL A 352 15.81 29.39 4.39
CA VAL A 352 17.21 29.47 4.82
C VAL A 352 17.65 30.93 4.83
N LYS A 353 18.07 31.45 5.98
CA LYS A 353 18.54 32.83 6.10
C LYS A 353 19.87 32.98 5.35
N LYS A 354 20.03 34.12 4.70
CA LYS A 354 21.32 34.52 4.10
C LYS A 354 22.29 34.91 5.22
N LEU A 355 23.59 34.84 4.95
CA LEU A 355 24.62 35.30 5.89
C LEU A 355 24.32 36.74 6.30
N LEU A 356 24.42 37.01 7.61
CA LEU A 356 24.37 38.38 8.13
C LEU A 356 25.45 39.19 7.41
N ASN A 357 25.03 40.24 6.71
CA ASN A 357 25.95 41.21 6.16
C ASN A 357 26.68 41.84 7.37
N ARG A 358 28.00 41.66 7.48
CA ARG A 358 28.81 42.15 8.62
C ARG A 358 28.82 43.69 8.65
N GLY A 359 27.74 44.29 9.14
CA GLY A 359 27.52 45.73 9.18
C GLY A 359 26.71 46.20 10.38
N HIS A 360 26.68 45.43 11.47
CA HIS A 360 26.26 45.94 12.78
C HIS A 360 27.53 46.19 13.60
N THR A 361 27.97 47.45 13.56
CA THR A 361 28.90 48.08 14.50
C THR A 361 28.30 48.17 15.89
#